data_AF-A0A1Q8R1R5-F1
#
_entry.id   AF-A0A1Q8R1R5-F1
#
_cell.length_a   1.000
_cell.length_b   1.000
_cell.length_c   1.000
_cell.angle_alpha   90.00
_cell.angle_beta   90.00
_cell.angle_gamma   90.00
#
_symmetry.space_group_name_H-M   'P 1'
#
loop_
_entity.id
_entity.type
_entity.pdbx_description
1 polymer ?
#
loop_
_entity_poly.entity_id
_entity_poly.type
_entity_poly.pdbx_seq_one_letter_code
_entity_poly.pdbx_strand_id
1 'polypeptide(L)'
;MRVLALTGTRISEVLGLTWGNVDFEQNKIKITQSADIKDRVSKETKTVNSLRELELDEETMQEFRLQKKKSVGKWSPNDFVFQGEGGKPTKNILLFGRQKKLS
;
A
#
# COMPACT_ATOMS: atom_id res chain seq x y z
N MET A 1 -6.27 8.75 2.06
CA MET A 1 -5.03 7.96 2.13
C MET A 1 -3.86 8.92 2.01
N ARG A 2 -3.18 9.19 3.13
CA ARG A 2 -2.15 10.22 3.23
C ARG A 2 -0.86 9.84 2.49
N VAL A 3 -0.57 8.53 2.40
CA VAL A 3 0.67 8.01 1.82
C VAL A 3 0.95 8.55 0.40
N LEU A 4 -0.05 8.60 -0.50
CA LEU A 4 0.15 9.09 -1.87
C LEU A 4 0.44 10.60 -1.92
N ALA A 5 -0.23 11.37 -1.06
CA ALA A 5 -0.07 12.82 -1.01
C ALA A 5 1.27 13.23 -0.38
N LEU A 6 1.76 12.45 0.60
CA LEU A 6 2.97 12.76 1.35
C LEU A 6 4.25 12.24 0.67
N THR A 7 4.18 11.07 0.02
CA THR A 7 5.38 10.40 -0.50
C THR A 7 5.60 10.56 -2.00
N GLY A 8 4.63 11.13 -2.72
CA GLY A 8 4.67 11.19 -4.19
C GLY A 8 4.72 9.82 -4.88
N THR A 9 4.32 8.75 -4.16
CA THR A 9 4.30 7.39 -4.71
C THR A 9 3.26 7.24 -5.80
N ARG A 10 3.54 6.37 -6.77
CA ARG A 10 2.56 6.00 -7.78
C ARG A 10 1.50 5.11 -7.14
N ILE A 11 0.24 5.28 -7.55
CA ILE A 11 -0.88 4.45 -7.07
C ILE A 11 -0.58 2.95 -7.26
N SER A 12 0.06 2.56 -8.37
CA SER A 12 0.44 1.17 -8.63
C SER A 12 1.46 0.63 -7.62
N GLU A 13 2.38 1.45 -7.11
CA GLU A 13 3.37 1.04 -6.09
C GLU A 13 2.68 0.82 -4.74
N VAL A 14 1.76 1.72 -4.37
CA VAL A 14 0.95 1.56 -3.14
C VAL A 14 0.08 0.32 -3.22
N LEU A 15 -0.51 0.03 -4.38
CA LEU A 15 -1.29 -1.20 -4.59
C LEU A 15 -0.44 -2.48 -4.59
N GLY A 16 0.85 -2.37 -4.92
CA GLY A 16 1.82 -3.46 -4.86
C GLY A 16 2.43 -3.67 -3.48
N LEU A 17 2.19 -2.76 -2.53
CA LEU A 17 2.76 -2.84 -1.18
C LEU A 17 2.21 -4.07 -0.44
N THR A 18 3.11 -4.87 0.14
CA THR A 18 2.78 -6.03 0.96
C THR A 18 3.15 -5.81 2.42
N TRP A 19 2.53 -6.55 3.33
CA TRP A 19 2.78 -6.41 4.77
C TRP A 19 4.24 -6.66 5.18
N GLY A 20 4.96 -7.53 4.46
CA GLY A 20 6.39 -7.80 4.69
C GLY A 20 7.30 -6.62 4.32
N ASN A 21 6.78 -5.63 3.60
CA ASN A 21 7.50 -4.41 3.24
C ASN A 21 7.06 -3.18 4.06
N VAL A 22 6.33 -3.39 5.17
CA VAL A 22 5.94 -2.35 6.12
C VAL A 22 6.67 -2.57 7.45
N ASP A 23 7.57 -1.67 7.79
CA ASP A 23 8.29 -1.66 9.07
C ASP A 23 7.58 -0.70 10.04
N PHE A 24 6.84 -1.28 10.98
CA PHE A 24 6.11 -0.53 12.01
C PHE A 24 6.99 -0.04 13.17
N GLU A 25 8.21 -0.53 13.29
CA GLU A 25 9.16 -0.11 14.34
C GLU A 25 9.92 1.13 13.89
N GLN A 26 10.37 1.15 12.64
CA GLN A 26 11.09 2.28 12.06
C GLN A 26 10.19 3.27 11.32
N ASN A 27 8.89 3.02 11.26
CA ASN A 27 7.91 3.81 10.48
C ASN A 27 8.32 3.97 9.00
N LYS A 28 8.68 2.85 8.37
CA LYS A 28 9.16 2.82 6.98
C LYS A 28 8.36 1.87 6.11
N ILE A 29 8.31 2.18 4.82
CA ILE A 29 7.91 1.22 3.80
C ILE A 29 8.98 1.03 2.76
N LYS A 30 9.01 -0.17 2.18
CA LYS A 30 9.86 -0.51 1.06
C LYS A 30 9.02 -0.73 -0.20
N ILE A 31 9.30 0.03 -1.24
CA ILE A 31 8.68 -0.18 -2.55
C ILE A 31 9.54 -1.17 -3.33
N THR A 32 9.02 -2.37 -3.54
CA THR A 32 9.71 -3.46 -4.26
C THR A 32 9.00 -3.90 -5.53
N GLN A 33 7.72 -3.56 -5.66
CA GLN A 33 6.87 -3.96 -6.76
C GLN A 33 5.74 -2.95 -6.96
N SER A 34 5.08 -3.07 -8.10
CA SER A 34 3.86 -2.32 -8.41
C SER A 34 2.77 -3.29 -8.88
N ALA A 35 1.51 -3.02 -8.54
CA ALA A 35 0.39 -3.81 -9.01
C ALA A 35 -0.36 -3.09 -10.14
N ASP A 36 -0.68 -3.86 -11.19
CA ASP A 36 -1.58 -3.39 -12.24
C ASP A 36 -3.03 -3.50 -11.79
N ILE A 37 -3.77 -2.41 -11.90
CA ILE A 37 -5.17 -2.31 -11.46
C ILE A 37 -6.10 -3.07 -12.41
N LYS A 38 -5.78 -3.12 -13.71
CA LYS A 38 -6.57 -3.84 -14.72
C LYS A 38 -6.39 -5.34 -14.54
N ASP A 39 -5.14 -5.79 -14.48
CA ASP A 39 -4.83 -7.22 -14.52
C ASP A 39 -4.81 -7.85 -13.11
N ARG A 40 -4.75 -7.04 -12.05
CA ARG A 40 -4.60 -7.46 -10.64
C ARG A 40 -3.37 -8.34 -10.42
N VAL A 41 -2.32 -8.09 -11.20
CA VAL A 41 -1.04 -8.79 -11.16
C VAL A 41 0.03 -7.82 -10.67
N SER A 42 0.86 -8.25 -9.72
CA SER A 42 2.07 -7.51 -9.35
C SER A 42 3.17 -7.73 -10.39
N LYS A 43 3.83 -6.64 -10.76
CA LYS A 43 5.07 -6.64 -11.53
C LYS A 43 6.16 -6.17 -10.59
N GLU A 44 7.14 -7.04 -10.37
CA GLU A 44 8.38 -6.66 -9.72
C GLU A 44 9.02 -5.50 -10.46
N THR A 45 9.61 -4.58 -9.70
CA THR A 45 10.35 -3.49 -10.32
C THR A 45 11.60 -4.06 -10.99
N LYS A 46 11.70 -3.94 -12.32
CA LYS A 46 12.69 -4.67 -13.15
C LYS A 46 14.16 -4.30 -12.89
N THR A 47 14.47 -3.35 -12.01
CA THR A 47 15.85 -2.95 -11.70
C THR A 47 16.00 -2.56 -10.22
N VAL A 48 17.18 -2.83 -9.65
CA VAL A 48 17.55 -2.47 -8.27
C VAL A 48 17.37 -0.96 -8.00
N ASN A 49 17.55 -0.11 -9.02
CA ASN A 49 17.36 1.34 -8.93
C ASN A 49 15.93 1.80 -8.65
N SER A 50 14.93 0.94 -8.86
CA SER A 50 13.53 1.27 -8.55
C SER A 50 13.11 0.90 -7.13
N LEU A 51 13.98 0.21 -6.38
CA LEU A 51 13.77 -0.05 -4.96
C LEU A 51 14.00 1.23 -4.18
N ARG A 52 13.03 1.63 -3.37
CA ARG A 52 13.19 2.77 -2.46
C ARG A 52 12.49 2.53 -1.14
N GLU A 53 13.08 3.11 -0.10
CA GLU A 53 12.51 3.16 1.24
C GLU A 53 11.98 4.55 1.51
N LEU A 54 10.81 4.62 2.16
CA LEU A 54 10.13 5.86 2.48
C LEU A 54 9.80 5.86 3.97
N GLU A 55 10.23 6.91 4.66
CA GLU A 55 9.81 7.19 6.03
C GLU A 55 8.40 7.80 6.00
N LEU A 56 7.54 7.34 6.90
CA LEU A 56 6.17 7.77 7.02
C LEU A 56 5.93 8.40 8.40
N ASP A 57 5.04 9.39 8.45
CA ASP A 57 4.59 9.95 9.72
C ASP A 57 3.82 8.90 10.54
N GLU A 58 3.77 9.11 11.85
CA GLU A 58 3.09 8.18 12.75
C GLU A 58 1.61 8.02 12.41
N GLU A 59 0.96 9.10 11.93
CA GLU A 59 -0.44 9.10 11.53
C GLU A 59 -0.70 8.15 10.34
N THR A 60 0.17 8.16 9.32
CA THR A 60 0.08 7.23 8.18
C THR A 60 0.33 5.79 8.63
N MET A 61 1.26 5.57 9.57
CA MET A 61 1.48 4.24 10.14
C MET A 61 0.28 3.74 10.95
N GLN A 62 -0.46 4.63 11.63
CA GLN A 62 -1.73 4.30 12.26
C GLN A 62 -2.78 3.88 11.22
N GLU A 63 -2.87 4.55 10.06
CA GLU A 63 -3.77 4.12 8.97
C GLU A 63 -3.46 2.66 8.54
N PHE A 64 -2.19 2.30 8.45
CA PHE A 64 -1.78 0.92 8.10
C PHE A 64 -2.09 -0.09 9.21
N ARG A 65 -1.92 0.27 10.49
CA ARG A 65 -2.33 -0.58 11.62
C ARG A 65 -3.84 -0.84 11.60
N LEU A 66 -4.64 0.18 11.32
CA LEU A 66 -6.09 0.04 11.18
C LEU A 66 -6.46 -0.84 9.98
N GLN A 67 -5.79 -0.66 8.85
CA GLN A 67 -5.99 -1.50 7.66
C GLN A 67 -5.63 -2.97 7.93
N LYS A 68 -4.57 -3.22 8.70
CA LYS A 68 -4.15 -4.56 9.13
C LYS A 68 -5.22 -5.21 10.01
N LYS A 69 -5.81 -4.47 10.95
CA LYS A 69 -6.92 -4.95 11.79
C LYS A 69 -8.20 -5.26 10.99
N LYS A 70 -8.47 -4.52 9.91
CA LYS A 70 -9.62 -4.78 9.02
C LYS A 70 -9.45 -6.03 8.16
N SER A 71 -8.22 -6.48 7.95
CA SER A 71 -7.93 -7.75 7.29
C SER A 71 -8.25 -8.89 8.26
N VAL A 72 -9.50 -9.38 8.23
CA VAL A 72 -9.97 -10.45 9.12
C VAL A 72 -9.31 -11.77 8.72
N GLY A 73 -8.27 -12.21 9.43
CA GLY A 73 -7.57 -13.49 9.19
C GLY A 73 -6.06 -13.45 9.50
N LYS A 74 -5.38 -14.60 9.30
CA LYS A 74 -3.90 -14.65 9.27
C LYS A 74 -3.42 -13.96 7.99
N TRP A 75 -2.73 -12.84 8.12
CA TRP A 75 -2.00 -12.22 7.02
C TRP A 75 -0.62 -12.86 6.89
N SER A 76 -0.19 -13.03 5.64
CA SER A 76 1.16 -13.39 5.24
C SER A 76 1.98 -12.12 4.93
N PRO A 77 3.31 -12.14 5.12
CA PRO A 77 4.19 -11.07 4.63
C PRO A 77 4.02 -10.75 3.14
N ASN A 78 3.54 -11.71 2.35
CA ASN A 78 3.33 -11.54 0.91
C ASN A 78 1.94 -11.00 0.55
N ASP A 79 1.04 -10.85 1.51
CA ASP A 79 -0.29 -10.30 1.25
C ASP A 79 -0.24 -8.79 1.04
N PHE A 80 -1.06 -8.30 0.11
CA PHE A 80 -1.16 -6.88 -0.17
C PHE A 80 -1.81 -6.12 0.98
N VAL A 81 -1.26 -4.93 1.29
CA VAL A 81 -1.81 -4.00 2.28
C VAL A 81 -3.22 -3.54 1.87
N PHE A 82 -3.40 -3.29 0.57
CA PHE A 82 -4.66 -2.83 -0.02
C PHE A 82 -5.33 -3.91 -0.87
N GLN A 83 -5.76 -4.98 -0.20
CA GLN A 83 -6.51 -6.07 -0.82
C GLN A 83 -7.99 -5.72 -1.07
N GLY A 84 -8.54 -6.21 -2.19
CA GLY A 84 -9.98 -6.35 -2.40
C GLY A 84 -10.41 -7.80 -2.13
N GLU A 85 -11.60 -8.17 -2.58
CA GLU A 85 -12.08 -9.55 -2.43
C GLU A 85 -11.11 -10.58 -3.05
N GLY A 86 -10.82 -11.64 -2.29
CA GLY A 86 -9.97 -12.76 -2.71
C GLY A 86 -8.46 -12.53 -2.61
N GLY A 87 -7.99 -11.58 -1.79
CA GLY A 87 -6.55 -11.34 -1.54
C GLY A 87 -5.80 -10.64 -2.68
N LYS A 88 -6.51 -10.28 -3.77
CA LYS A 88 -5.95 -9.53 -4.90
C LYS A 88 -5.93 -8.02 -4.62
N PRO A 89 -5.05 -7.23 -5.25
CA PRO A 89 -5.08 -5.78 -5.14
C PRO A 89 -6.46 -5.20 -5.44
N THR A 90 -6.89 -4.21 -4.65
CA THR A 90 -8.21 -3.60 -4.79
C THR A 90 -8.32 -2.80 -6.10
N LYS A 91 -9.48 -2.91 -6.78
CA LYS A 91 -9.82 -2.04 -7.92
C LYS A 91 -10.24 -0.64 -7.47
N ASN A 92 -10.51 -0.48 -6.17
CA ASN A 92 -11.18 0.69 -5.64
C ASN A 92 -10.18 1.83 -5.42
N ILE A 93 -9.78 2.47 -6.52
CA ILE A 93 -8.94 3.68 -6.50
C ILE A 93 -9.60 4.79 -5.66
N LEU A 94 -10.93 4.74 -5.49
CA LEU A 94 -11.69 5.68 -4.65
C LEU A 94 -11.31 5.62 -3.15
N LEU A 95 -10.68 4.54 -2.67
CA LEU A 95 -10.07 4.51 -1.34
C LEU A 95 -8.92 5.52 -1.19
N PHE A 96 -8.30 5.85 -2.33
CA PHE A 96 -7.20 6.81 -2.43
C PHE A 96 -7.67 8.22 -2.82
N GLY A 97 -8.86 8.34 -3.42
CA GLY A 97 -9.36 9.59 -4.01
C GLY A 97 -10.58 10.23 -3.34
N ARG A 98 -10.81 10.07 -2.03
CA ARG A 98 -11.95 10.69 -1.34
C ARG A 98 -11.53 11.81 -0.38
N GLN A 99 -11.22 12.98 -0.91
CA GLN A 99 -11.66 14.23 -0.27
C GLN A 99 -13.05 14.53 -0.83
N LYS A 100 -14.11 13.95 -0.26
CA LYS A 100 -15.42 14.57 -0.42
C LYS A 100 -15.37 15.83 0.45
N LYS A 101 -15.38 17.01 -0.20
CA LYS A 101 -15.82 18.26 0.42
C LYS A 101 -17.09 17.96 1.22
N LEU A 102 -17.02 18.09 2.53
CA LEU A 102 -18.18 18.38 3.35
C LEU A 102 -18.26 19.91 3.38
N SER A 103 -19.17 20.45 2.58
CA SER A 103 -19.80 21.74 2.83
C SER A 103 -21.28 21.53 3.05
#